data_AF-A0A7X5SBJ9-F1
#
_entry.id   AF-A0A7X5SBJ9-F1
#
_cell.length_a   1.000
_cell.length_b   1.000
_cell.length_c   1.000
_cell.angle_alpha   90.00
_cell.angle_beta   90.00
_cell.angle_gamma   90.00
#
_symmetry.space_group_name_H-M   'P 1'
#
loop_
_entity.id
_entity.type
_entity.pdbx_description
1 polymer ?
#
loop_
_entity_poly.entity_id
_entity_poly.type
_entity_poly.pdbx_seq_one_letter_code
_entity_poly.pdbx_strand_id
1 'polypeptide(L)'
;LPDAARLGFVSCSHWELGYFSAYRHLAAEQPDLVFFLGDYIYEYSNHGEAANKIVRPHGSGECLDLAGYRNRYALYRTDPDLQALHAGSACVATWDDHEVQNDYANRWSQDPSIAVDTFLARRAAAYRAFYEHFPLRARSRPHGADMRIYRSLDYGQLARFY
;
A
#
# COMPACT_ATOMS: atom_id res chain seq x y z
N LEU A 1 31.84 3.70 -5.33
CA LEU A 1 30.47 3.49 -4.80
C LEU A 1 29.71 4.80 -4.99
N PRO A 2 28.37 4.84 -5.00
CA PRO A 2 27.66 6.11 -5.14
C PRO A 2 27.94 7.02 -3.92
N ASP A 3 28.30 8.27 -4.19
CA ASP A 3 28.63 9.28 -3.17
C ASP A 3 27.39 10.11 -2.76
N ALA A 4 26.25 9.91 -3.43
CA ALA A 4 24.97 10.55 -3.15
C ALA A 4 23.80 9.60 -3.47
N ALA A 5 22.63 9.88 -2.88
CA ALA A 5 21.37 9.20 -3.16
C ALA A 5 20.21 10.20 -3.19
N ARG A 6 19.30 10.06 -4.15
CA ARG A 6 18.02 10.78 -4.18
C ARG A 6 16.89 9.83 -3.80
N LEU A 7 16.27 10.11 -2.66
CA LEU A 7 15.22 9.28 -2.08
C LEU A 7 13.89 10.00 -2.13
N GLY A 8 12.82 9.29 -2.48
CA GLY A 8 11.44 9.73 -2.31
C GLY A 8 10.74 8.89 -1.24
N PHE A 9 9.75 9.44 -0.55
CA PHE A 9 8.86 8.66 0.31
C PHE A 9 7.43 9.19 0.22
N VAL A 10 6.47 8.28 0.30
CA VAL A 10 5.04 8.54 0.07
C VAL A 10 4.18 7.61 0.94
N SER A 11 2.99 8.07 1.32
CA SER A 11 1.97 7.32 2.04
C SER A 11 0.58 7.92 1.80
N CYS A 12 -0.46 7.30 2.34
CA CYS A 12 -1.81 7.87 2.50
C CYS A 12 -2.42 8.37 1.18
N SER A 13 -2.50 7.46 0.20
CA SER A 13 -2.90 7.79 -1.18
C SER A 13 -4.36 7.49 -1.45
N HIS A 14 -5.28 8.00 -0.63
CA HIS A 14 -6.70 7.69 -0.75
C HIS A 14 -7.25 8.10 -2.13
N TRP A 15 -7.57 7.09 -2.96
CA TRP A 15 -8.02 7.28 -4.35
C TRP A 15 -9.18 8.27 -4.48
N GLU A 16 -10.14 8.20 -3.55
CA GLU A 16 -11.32 9.05 -3.59
C GLU A 16 -11.07 10.52 -3.25
N LEU A 17 -9.96 10.86 -2.58
CA LEU A 17 -9.73 12.22 -2.08
C LEU A 17 -8.96 13.12 -3.06
N GLY A 18 -8.49 12.57 -4.18
CA GLY A 18 -7.81 13.37 -5.19
C GLY A 18 -7.14 12.55 -6.28
N TYR A 19 -6.60 13.25 -7.26
CA TYR A 19 -5.75 12.70 -8.30
C TYR A 19 -4.31 12.56 -7.80
N PHE A 20 -3.55 11.62 -8.34
CA PHE A 20 -2.20 11.33 -7.89
C PHE A 20 -1.13 12.23 -8.55
N SER A 21 -1.43 13.52 -8.69
CA SER A 21 -0.50 14.50 -9.25
C SER A 21 0.84 14.58 -8.49
N ALA A 22 0.84 14.28 -7.18
CA ALA A 22 2.06 14.17 -6.39
C ALA A 22 3.02 13.10 -6.93
N TYR A 23 2.52 11.95 -7.40
CA TYR A 23 3.37 10.91 -8.00
C TYR A 23 3.99 11.36 -9.32
N ARG A 24 3.27 12.15 -10.13
CA ARG A 24 3.83 12.76 -11.34
C ARG A 24 5.02 13.67 -11.03
N HIS A 25 4.89 14.51 -10.01
CA HIS A 25 5.96 15.41 -9.59
C HIS A 25 7.14 14.63 -9.02
N LEU A 26 6.89 13.62 -8.19
CA LEU A 26 7.96 12.77 -7.65
C LEU A 26 8.69 11.99 -8.75
N ALA A 27 7.98 11.49 -9.76
CA ALA A 27 8.62 10.81 -10.90
C ALA A 27 9.56 11.76 -11.67
N ALA A 28 9.20 13.04 -11.79
CA ALA A 28 10.04 14.05 -12.46
C ALA A 28 11.35 14.35 -11.70
N GLU A 29 11.38 14.17 -10.38
CA GLU A 29 12.61 14.27 -9.58
C GLU A 29 13.62 13.15 -9.86
N GLN A 30 13.19 12.07 -10.55
CA GLN A 30 14.01 10.90 -10.87
C GLN A 30 14.75 10.34 -9.62
N PRO A 31 14.03 9.92 -8.57
CA PRO A 31 14.66 9.35 -7.39
C PRO A 31 15.24 7.96 -7.69
N ASP A 32 16.38 7.64 -7.07
CA ASP A 32 17.03 6.33 -7.14
C ASP A 32 16.13 5.24 -6.49
N LEU A 33 15.42 5.64 -5.43
CA LEU A 33 14.61 4.76 -4.60
C LEU A 33 13.40 5.51 -4.05
N VAL A 34 12.22 4.89 -4.09
CA VAL A 34 10.99 5.41 -3.50
C VAL A 34 10.47 4.48 -2.41
N PHE A 35 10.27 5.02 -1.22
CA PHE A 35 9.68 4.32 -0.09
C PHE A 35 8.17 4.54 -0.06
N PHE A 36 7.38 3.47 -0.11
CA PHE A 36 5.96 3.51 0.18
C PHE A 36 5.77 3.08 1.63
N LEU A 37 5.28 4.00 2.47
CA LEU A 37 5.29 3.87 3.92
C LEU A 37 3.96 3.40 4.52
N GLY A 38 2.99 3.03 3.68
CA GLY A 38 1.66 2.58 4.10
C GLY A 38 0.53 3.35 3.43
N ASP A 39 -0.68 2.85 3.60
CA ASP A 39 -1.90 3.40 3.01
C ASP A 39 -1.79 3.60 1.49
N TYR A 40 -1.15 2.62 0.83
CA TYR A 40 -1.08 2.54 -0.62
C TYR A 40 -2.47 2.35 -1.22
N ILE A 41 -3.32 1.58 -0.52
CA ILE A 41 -4.76 1.53 -0.75
C ILE A 41 -5.51 1.90 0.52
N TYR A 42 -6.78 2.24 0.35
CA TYR A 42 -7.79 2.23 1.40
C TYR A 42 -8.78 1.12 1.08
N GLU A 43 -9.28 0.43 2.08
CA GLU A 43 -10.16 -0.73 1.99
C GLU A 43 -11.65 -0.37 1.91
N TYR A 44 -12.03 0.83 2.36
CA TYR A 44 -13.40 1.35 2.42
C TYR A 44 -13.60 2.55 1.48
N SER A 45 -14.85 3.00 1.33
CA SER A 45 -15.22 4.28 0.68
C SER A 45 -15.76 5.28 1.69
N ASN A 46 -15.46 6.56 1.49
CA ASN A 46 -15.96 7.62 2.36
C ASN A 46 -17.50 7.67 2.38
N HIS A 47 -18.06 7.94 3.55
CA HIS A 47 -19.50 7.98 3.81
C HIS A 47 -19.87 9.20 4.66
N GLY A 48 -21.17 9.45 4.84
CA GLY A 48 -21.66 10.63 5.57
C GLY A 48 -21.15 11.94 4.96
N GLU A 49 -20.74 12.89 5.79
CA GLU A 49 -20.22 14.19 5.31
C GLU A 49 -18.93 14.03 4.50
N ALA A 50 -18.12 13.01 4.77
CA ALA A 50 -16.89 12.76 4.02
C ALA A 50 -17.16 12.32 2.57
N ALA A 51 -18.35 11.78 2.27
CA ALA A 51 -18.74 11.43 0.90
C ALA A 51 -18.77 12.65 -0.04
N ASN A 52 -18.99 13.85 0.49
CA ASN A 52 -18.95 15.10 -0.29
C ASN A 52 -17.55 15.44 -0.82
N LYS A 53 -16.50 14.77 -0.33
CA LYS A 53 -15.11 14.93 -0.77
C LYS A 53 -14.68 13.90 -1.82
N ILE A 54 -15.56 12.99 -2.21
CA ILE A 54 -15.25 11.96 -3.22
C ILE A 54 -15.12 12.62 -4.59
N VAL A 55 -13.89 12.66 -5.10
CA VAL A 55 -13.56 13.12 -6.46
C VAL A 55 -13.56 11.95 -7.45
N ARG A 56 -13.13 10.77 -6.99
CA ARG A 56 -13.07 9.54 -7.79
C ARG A 56 -13.60 8.37 -6.95
N PRO A 57 -14.80 7.83 -7.20
CA PRO A 57 -15.31 6.74 -6.37
C PRO A 57 -14.46 5.47 -6.54
N HIS A 58 -14.34 4.63 -5.50
CA HIS A 58 -13.78 3.29 -5.65
C HIS A 58 -14.66 2.37 -6.51
N GLY A 59 -15.96 2.66 -6.62
CA GLY A 59 -16.90 1.89 -7.43
C GLY A 59 -17.16 0.46 -6.92
N SER A 60 -16.69 0.15 -5.70
CA SER A 60 -16.83 -1.15 -5.04
C SER A 60 -17.06 -0.92 -3.54
N GLY A 61 -17.64 -1.91 -2.85
CA GLY A 61 -17.80 -1.87 -1.40
C GLY A 61 -16.49 -2.05 -0.65
N GLU A 62 -16.59 -2.17 0.68
CA GLU A 62 -15.45 -2.48 1.53
C GLU A 62 -14.76 -3.80 1.13
N CYS A 63 -13.43 -3.81 1.15
CA CYS A 63 -12.64 -4.99 0.81
C CYS A 63 -12.64 -5.99 1.98
N LEU A 64 -13.37 -7.09 1.84
CA LEU A 64 -13.48 -8.13 2.87
C LEU A 64 -12.78 -9.44 2.49
N ASP A 65 -12.61 -9.70 1.19
CA ASP A 65 -12.05 -10.93 0.66
C ASP A 65 -10.94 -10.66 -0.38
N LEU A 66 -10.31 -11.74 -0.85
CA LEU A 66 -9.17 -11.64 -1.77
C LEU A 66 -9.54 -10.97 -3.10
N ALA A 67 -10.77 -11.17 -3.59
CA ALA A 67 -11.22 -10.55 -4.83
C ALA A 67 -11.38 -9.02 -4.63
N GLY A 68 -11.96 -8.60 -3.52
CA GLY A 68 -12.07 -7.20 -3.12
C GLY A 68 -10.70 -6.51 -3.08
N TYR A 69 -9.74 -7.07 -2.35
CA TYR A 69 -8.39 -6.47 -2.28
C TYR A 69 -7.68 -6.44 -3.63
N ARG A 70 -7.75 -7.52 -4.43
CA ARG A 70 -7.15 -7.53 -5.77
C ARG A 70 -7.73 -6.43 -6.66
N ASN A 71 -9.06 -6.28 -6.65
CA ASN A 71 -9.73 -5.24 -7.42
C ASN A 71 -9.34 -3.85 -6.92
N ARG A 72 -9.18 -3.67 -5.59
CA ARG A 72 -8.76 -2.39 -5.00
C ARG A 72 -7.33 -2.02 -5.40
N TYR A 73 -6.37 -2.95 -5.31
CA TYR A 73 -5.01 -2.71 -5.81
C TYR A 73 -4.98 -2.45 -7.31
N ALA A 74 -5.73 -3.24 -8.09
CA ALA A 74 -5.83 -3.06 -9.54
C ALA A 74 -6.34 -1.65 -9.88
N LEU A 75 -7.40 -1.19 -9.21
CA LEU A 75 -7.94 0.17 -9.38
C LEU A 75 -6.85 1.23 -9.15
N TYR A 76 -6.17 1.18 -8.01
CA TYR A 76 -5.13 2.17 -7.69
C TYR A 76 -3.99 2.13 -8.70
N ARG A 77 -3.59 0.92 -9.15
CA ARG A 77 -2.55 0.75 -10.19
C ARG A 77 -3.02 1.10 -11.61
N THR A 78 -4.27 1.50 -11.82
CA THR A 78 -4.70 2.09 -13.11
C THR A 78 -4.33 3.56 -13.25
N ASP A 79 -3.94 4.23 -12.15
CA ASP A 79 -3.55 5.63 -12.21
C ASP A 79 -2.24 5.82 -13.01
N PRO A 80 -2.24 6.67 -14.06
CA PRO A 80 -1.08 6.84 -14.93
C PRO A 80 0.12 7.49 -14.23
N ASP A 81 -0.11 8.36 -13.25
CA ASP A 81 0.97 9.03 -12.52
C ASP A 81 1.66 8.04 -11.57
N LEU A 82 0.89 7.15 -10.94
CA LEU A 82 1.43 6.05 -10.14
C LEU A 82 2.18 5.02 -11.01
N GLN A 83 1.65 4.69 -12.18
CA GLN A 83 2.34 3.82 -13.14
C GLN A 83 3.69 4.41 -13.57
N ALA A 84 3.73 5.71 -13.88
CA ALA A 84 4.95 6.41 -14.26
C ALA A 84 6.01 6.36 -13.14
N LEU A 85 5.62 6.57 -11.88
CA LEU A 85 6.52 6.49 -10.74
C LEU A 85 7.10 5.07 -10.56
N HIS A 86 6.27 4.02 -10.62
CA HIS A 86 6.74 2.63 -10.54
C HIS A 86 7.61 2.21 -11.71
N ALA A 87 7.38 2.77 -12.90
CA ALA A 87 8.21 2.51 -14.08
C ALA A 87 9.57 3.21 -14.01
N GLY A 88 9.64 4.39 -13.38
CA GLY A 88 10.84 5.22 -13.32
C GLY A 88 11.78 4.94 -12.14
N SER A 89 11.29 4.37 -11.04
CA SER A 89 12.06 4.24 -9.80
C SER A 89 11.88 2.89 -9.11
N ALA A 90 12.94 2.43 -8.43
CA ALA A 90 12.86 1.25 -7.59
C ALA A 90 11.93 1.50 -6.38
N CYS A 91 11.05 0.53 -6.10
CA CYS A 91 10.07 0.62 -5.03
C CYS A 91 10.50 -0.18 -3.79
N VAL A 92 10.47 0.45 -2.61
CA VAL A 92 10.61 -0.19 -1.30
C VAL A 92 9.33 0.04 -0.52
N ALA A 93 8.47 -0.98 -0.47
CA ALA A 93 7.20 -0.88 0.23
C ALA A 93 7.23 -1.50 1.63
N THR A 94 6.55 -0.84 2.56
CA THR A 94 5.90 -1.43 3.74
C THR A 94 4.42 -1.07 3.69
N TRP A 95 3.60 -1.72 4.50
CA TRP A 95 2.20 -1.35 4.71
C TRP A 95 2.02 -0.59 6.02
N ASP A 96 0.84 -0.01 6.18
CA ASP A 96 0.24 0.40 7.45
C ASP A 96 -1.09 -0.37 7.64
N ASP A 97 -2.11 0.26 8.21
CA ASP A 97 -3.38 -0.33 8.60
C ASP A 97 -4.33 -0.53 7.41
N HIS A 98 -4.47 0.46 6.52
CA HIS A 98 -5.44 0.47 5.43
C HIS A 98 -5.16 -0.51 4.28
N GLU A 99 -3.97 -1.12 4.24
CA GLU A 99 -3.76 -2.32 3.43
C GLU A 99 -4.66 -3.50 3.86
N VAL A 100 -5.18 -3.46 5.09
CA VAL A 100 -6.10 -4.46 5.64
C VAL A 100 -7.40 -3.77 6.10
N GLN A 101 -7.35 -3.01 7.18
CA GLN A 101 -8.49 -2.35 7.80
C GLN A 101 -7.96 -1.22 8.68
N ASN A 102 -8.61 -0.06 8.64
CA ASN A 102 -8.34 1.05 9.54
C ASN A 102 -8.09 0.57 10.99
N ASP A 103 -7.04 1.09 11.61
CA ASP A 103 -6.61 0.86 12.99
C ASP A 103 -6.41 -0.61 13.42
N TYR A 104 -6.24 -1.57 12.50
CA TYR A 104 -6.04 -2.95 12.92
C TYR A 104 -4.74 -3.14 13.73
N ALA A 105 -4.81 -3.96 14.77
CA ALA A 105 -3.69 -4.20 15.67
C ALA A 105 -3.33 -5.69 15.73
N ASN A 106 -2.31 -6.10 14.99
CA ASN A 106 -1.91 -7.50 14.85
C ASN A 106 -3.08 -8.38 14.40
N ARG A 107 -3.71 -9.13 15.31
CA ARG A 107 -4.83 -10.05 15.05
C ARG A 107 -6.19 -9.46 15.38
N TRP A 108 -6.24 -8.22 15.83
CA TRP A 108 -7.44 -7.55 16.29
C TRP A 108 -7.93 -6.57 15.22
N SER A 109 -9.20 -6.71 14.86
CA SER A 109 -9.92 -5.69 14.10
C SER A 109 -10.11 -4.43 14.96
N GLN A 110 -10.24 -3.28 14.30
CA GLN A 110 -10.78 -2.07 14.92
C GLN A 110 -12.17 -2.31 15.52
N ASP A 111 -13.00 -3.13 14.87
CA ASP A 111 -14.32 -3.47 15.38
C ASP A 111 -14.21 -4.66 16.35
N PRO A 112 -14.40 -4.43 17.67
CA PRO A 112 -14.26 -5.48 18.67
C PRO A 112 -15.33 -6.57 18.57
N SER A 113 -16.39 -6.35 17.77
CA SER A 113 -17.44 -7.36 17.53
C SER A 113 -17.01 -8.41 16.49
N ILE A 114 -15.97 -8.14 15.69
CA ILE A 114 -15.46 -9.08 14.70
C ILE A 114 -14.60 -10.15 15.39
N ALA A 115 -14.99 -11.41 15.22
CA ALA A 115 -14.22 -12.54 15.73
C ALA A 115 -12.81 -12.58 15.12
N VAL A 116 -11.81 -12.96 15.94
CA VAL A 116 -10.40 -13.00 15.54
C VAL A 116 -10.19 -13.83 14.28
N ASP A 117 -10.80 -15.01 14.18
CA ASP A 117 -10.62 -15.89 13.02
C ASP A 117 -11.19 -15.28 11.73
N THR A 118 -12.31 -14.56 11.83
CA THR A 118 -12.89 -13.80 10.72
C THR A 118 -11.96 -12.69 10.26
N PHE A 119 -11.38 -11.93 11.20
CA PHE A 119 -10.43 -10.88 10.87
C PHE A 119 -9.12 -11.43 10.28
N LEU A 120 -8.61 -12.54 10.81
CA LEU A 120 -7.41 -13.19 10.26
C LEU A 120 -7.63 -13.73 8.84
N ALA A 121 -8.84 -14.17 8.49
CA ALA A 121 -9.17 -14.52 7.12
C ALA A 121 -9.11 -13.29 6.17
N ARG A 122 -9.61 -12.14 6.62
CA ARG A 122 -9.48 -10.85 5.90
C ARG A 122 -8.01 -10.42 5.76
N ARG A 123 -7.23 -10.48 6.84
CA ARG A 123 -5.78 -10.16 6.84
C ARG A 123 -5.00 -11.06 5.88
N ALA A 124 -5.32 -12.35 5.83
CA ALA A 124 -4.72 -13.29 4.87
C ALA A 124 -5.01 -12.92 3.41
N ALA A 125 -6.25 -12.51 3.11
CA ALA A 125 -6.62 -12.01 1.79
C ALA A 125 -5.88 -10.72 1.42
N ALA A 126 -5.82 -9.76 2.34
CA ALA A 126 -5.12 -8.49 2.19
C ALA A 126 -3.61 -8.68 1.92
N TYR A 127 -2.90 -9.44 2.77
CA TYR A 127 -1.47 -9.69 2.63
C TYR A 127 -1.13 -10.42 1.32
N ARG A 128 -2.00 -11.35 0.90
CA ARG A 128 -1.85 -12.00 -0.40
C ARG A 128 -1.98 -11.00 -1.55
N ALA A 129 -2.99 -10.13 -1.52
CA ALA A 129 -3.15 -9.12 -2.55
C ALA A 129 -2.00 -8.11 -2.57
N PHE A 130 -1.50 -7.67 -1.41
CA PHE A 130 -0.32 -6.81 -1.29
C PHE A 130 0.90 -7.47 -1.95
N TYR A 131 1.20 -8.74 -1.61
CA TYR A 131 2.30 -9.49 -2.22
C TYR A 131 2.16 -9.63 -3.73
N GLU A 132 0.94 -9.88 -4.23
CA GLU A 132 0.65 -10.03 -5.66
C GLU A 132 0.84 -8.72 -6.45
N HIS A 133 0.76 -7.56 -5.81
CA HIS A 133 0.85 -6.26 -6.47
C HIS A 133 2.15 -5.50 -6.21
N PHE A 134 3.07 -5.98 -5.37
CA PHE A 134 4.37 -5.35 -5.15
C PHE A 134 5.54 -6.24 -5.60
N PRO A 135 6.67 -5.65 -6.06
CA PRO A 135 7.86 -6.40 -6.48
C PRO A 135 8.67 -6.92 -5.27
N LEU A 136 8.04 -7.74 -4.43
CA LEU A 136 8.65 -8.31 -3.24
C LEU A 136 9.40 -9.61 -3.55
N ARG A 137 10.41 -9.92 -2.73
CA ARG A 137 11.16 -11.17 -2.84
C ARG A 137 10.32 -12.35 -2.32
N ALA A 138 10.59 -13.55 -2.82
CA ALA A 138 9.90 -14.78 -2.40
C ALA A 138 9.90 -15.05 -0.88
N ARG A 139 10.90 -14.54 -0.14
CA ARG A 139 10.95 -14.60 1.33
C ARG A 139 9.81 -13.85 2.04
N SER A 140 9.14 -12.95 1.33
CA SER A 140 7.98 -12.19 1.79
C SER A 140 6.67 -12.82 1.31
N ARG A 141 6.69 -14.04 0.75
CA ARG A 141 5.46 -14.74 0.38
C ARG A 141 4.61 -14.98 1.65
N PRO A 142 3.32 -14.61 1.65
CA PRO A 142 2.44 -14.81 2.79
C PRO A 142 2.12 -16.30 3.03
N HIS A 143 1.93 -16.66 4.29
CA HIS A 143 1.46 -17.96 4.75
C HIS A 143 0.22 -17.74 5.62
N GLY A 144 -0.98 -17.86 5.02
CA GLY A 144 -2.22 -17.49 5.69
C GLY A 144 -2.20 -16.00 6.05
N ALA A 145 -2.46 -15.70 7.32
CA ALA A 145 -2.49 -14.33 7.83
C ALA A 145 -1.09 -13.79 8.18
N ASP A 146 -0.02 -14.56 8.03
CA ASP A 146 1.35 -14.16 8.41
C ASP A 146 2.21 -13.85 7.19
N MET A 147 2.94 -12.74 7.24
CA MET A 147 3.84 -12.32 6.16
C MET A 147 4.98 -11.47 6.69
N ARG A 148 6.21 -11.75 6.25
CA ARG A 148 7.39 -10.98 6.61
C ARG A 148 7.56 -9.78 5.66
N ILE A 149 7.27 -8.58 6.15
CA ILE A 149 7.45 -7.33 5.42
C ILE A 149 8.74 -6.57 5.79
N TYR A 150 9.09 -6.56 7.08
CA TYR A 150 10.26 -5.86 7.60
C TYR A 150 11.57 -6.45 7.04
N ARG A 151 12.51 -5.57 6.70
CA ARG A 151 13.78 -5.91 6.07
C ARG A 151 14.75 -4.74 6.10
N SER A 152 16.04 -5.04 6.13
CA SER A 152 17.08 -4.05 5.92
C SER A 152 17.50 -3.97 4.45
N LEU A 153 17.98 -2.79 4.04
CA LEU A 153 18.52 -2.52 2.71
C LEU A 153 19.76 -1.63 2.80
N ASP A 154 20.81 -1.99 2.07
CA ASP A 154 22.06 -1.23 2.00
C ASP A 154 22.14 -0.48 0.66
N TYR A 155 22.37 0.83 0.72
CA TYR A 155 22.68 1.65 -0.45
C TYR A 155 24.20 1.87 -0.51
N GLY A 156 24.91 0.87 -1.02
CA GLY A 156 26.37 0.84 -1.00
C GLY A 156 26.91 0.94 0.44
N GLN A 157 27.85 1.84 0.67
CA GLN A 157 28.36 2.19 2.01
C GLN A 157 27.76 3.50 2.54
N LEU A 158 26.85 4.14 1.77
CA LEU A 158 26.33 5.47 2.08
C LEU A 158 25.25 5.42 3.18
N ALA A 159 24.31 4.48 3.07
CA ALA A 159 23.19 4.35 3.99
C ALA A 159 22.75 2.90 4.17
N ARG A 160 22.25 2.58 5.36
CA ARG A 160 21.53 1.34 5.68
C ARG A 160 20.15 1.70 6.23
N PHE A 161 19.11 1.15 5.61
CA PHE A 161 17.72 1.25 6.03
C PHE A 161 17.31 0.00 6.81
N TYR A 162 16.44 0.15 7.79
CA TYR A 162 15.95 -0.92 8.68
C TYR A 162 14.43 -1.02 8.65
#